data_AF-A0A8H6Y9F6-F1
#
_entry.id   AF-A0A8H6Y9F6-F1
#
_cell.length_a   1.000
_cell.length_b   1.000
_cell.length_c   1.000
_cell.angle_alpha   90.00
_cell.angle_beta   90.00
_cell.angle_gamma   90.00
#
_symmetry.space_group_name_H-M   'P 1'
#
loop_
_entity.id
_entity.type
_entity.pdbx_description
1 polymer ?
#
loop_
_entity_poly.entity_id
_entity_poly.type
_entity_poly.pdbx_seq_one_letter_code
_entity_poly.pdbx_strand_id
1 'polypeptide(L)'
;MAFLFRPPCRAARRVFSSLSKGAVDTDLSGIPRRPTWSVNELLSSYPVPSLAPQTLKHLHDLSALVPPEEGTPEYHKLKTELEELIRLVEAVKMVDTEGVSAFERHDPGKQAVELNPAHEPRPNGGRSLLKHAARTRDGFYIVDADKPR
;
A
#
# COMPACT_ATOMS: atom_id res chain seq x y z
N MET A 1 -3.04 39.87 39.26
CA MET A 1 -4.09 38.82 39.22
C MET A 1 -4.38 38.51 37.76
N ALA A 2 -3.95 37.34 37.29
CA ALA A 2 -4.13 36.89 35.92
C ALA A 2 -5.39 36.00 35.84
N PHE A 3 -6.28 36.28 34.89
CA PHE A 3 -7.33 35.36 34.47
C PHE A 3 -7.12 35.03 32.99
N LEU A 4 -6.59 33.84 32.76
CA LEU A 4 -6.45 33.24 31.43
C LEU A 4 -7.83 32.68 31.03
N PHE A 5 -8.51 33.33 30.08
CA PHE A 5 -9.67 32.75 29.43
C PHE A 5 -9.20 31.81 28.31
N ARG A 6 -9.30 30.51 28.57
CA ARG A 6 -9.00 29.44 27.60
C ARG A 6 -10.30 29.11 26.86
N PRO A 7 -10.37 29.18 25.52
CA PRO A 7 -11.59 28.83 24.80
C PRO A 7 -11.83 27.31 24.88
N PRO A 8 -13.09 26.85 24.89
CA PRO A 8 -13.38 25.42 24.94
C PRO A 8 -12.96 24.76 23.62
N CYS A 9 -12.02 23.82 23.72
CA CYS A 9 -11.72 22.89 22.65
C CYS A 9 -13.01 22.14 22.29
N ARG A 10 -13.59 22.44 21.12
CA ARG A 10 -14.64 21.60 20.52
C ARG A 10 -14.00 20.25 20.18
N ALA A 11 -14.14 19.29 21.09
CA ALA A 11 -13.86 17.89 20.80
C ALA A 11 -14.80 17.47 19.68
N ALA A 12 -14.27 17.26 18.47
CA ALA A 12 -15.00 16.65 17.39
C ALA A 12 -15.38 15.23 17.84
N ARG A 13 -16.65 15.09 18.25
CA ARG A 13 -17.24 13.80 18.59
C ARG A 13 -17.31 13.02 17.29
N ARG A 14 -16.46 11.99 17.12
CA ARG A 14 -16.68 10.97 16.09
C ARG A 14 -18.04 10.36 16.39
N VAL A 15 -19.05 10.78 15.66
CA VAL A 15 -20.34 10.11 15.65
C VAL A 15 -20.12 8.85 14.83
N PHE A 16 -19.69 7.78 15.48
CA PHE A 16 -19.95 6.46 14.96
C PHE A 16 -21.46 6.30 15.01
N SER A 17 -22.12 6.49 13.87
CA SER A 17 -23.53 6.20 13.70
C SER A 17 -23.72 4.69 13.73
N SER A 18 -23.73 4.11 14.94
CA SER A 18 -24.31 2.79 15.15
C SER A 18 -25.81 2.95 14.99
N LEU A 19 -26.31 2.66 13.78
CA LEU A 19 -27.71 2.33 13.57
C LEU A 19 -28.14 1.35 14.66
N SER A 20 -29.15 1.74 15.41
CA SER A 20 -29.70 1.03 16.56
C SER A 20 -30.08 -0.40 16.21
N LYS A 21 -29.19 -1.35 16.51
CA LYS A 21 -29.57 -2.73 16.84
C LYS A 21 -29.27 -2.91 18.32
N GLY A 22 -30.17 -3.58 19.03
CA GLY A 22 -30.31 -3.53 20.50
C GLY A 22 -29.00 -3.72 21.27
N ALA A 23 -29.01 -3.28 22.54
CA ALA A 23 -27.86 -3.32 23.44
C ALA A 23 -27.12 -4.67 23.30
N VAL A 24 -25.86 -4.59 22.83
CA VAL A 24 -24.99 -5.75 22.67
C VAL A 24 -24.76 -6.35 24.04
N ASP A 25 -24.99 -7.65 24.19
CA ASP A 25 -24.71 -8.38 25.44
C ASP A 25 -23.20 -8.32 25.73
N THR A 26 -22.82 -7.54 26.75
CA THR A 26 -21.43 -7.29 27.14
C THR A 26 -21.14 -7.82 28.52
N ASP A 27 -19.91 -8.29 28.75
CA ASP A 27 -19.45 -8.67 30.08
C ASP A 27 -19.19 -7.45 30.98
N LEU A 28 -18.88 -7.68 32.27
CA LEU A 28 -18.52 -6.66 33.26
C LEU A 28 -17.38 -5.73 32.80
N SER A 29 -16.53 -6.21 31.89
CA SER A 29 -15.44 -5.43 31.29
C SER A 29 -15.85 -4.65 30.02
N GLY A 30 -17.12 -4.66 29.63
CA GLY A 30 -17.63 -3.99 28.43
C GLY A 30 -17.30 -4.70 27.11
N ILE A 31 -16.82 -5.94 27.17
CA ILE A 31 -16.48 -6.74 25.98
C ILE A 31 -17.73 -7.51 25.51
N PRO A 32 -18.09 -7.49 24.22
CA PRO A 32 -19.20 -8.28 23.69
C PRO A 32 -19.03 -9.78 23.97
N ARG A 33 -20.07 -10.41 24.52
CA ARG A 33 -20.12 -11.87 24.76
C ARG A 33 -20.37 -12.67 23.49
N ARG A 34 -20.80 -12.00 22.43
CA ARG A 34 -20.95 -12.56 21.08
C ARG A 34 -20.24 -11.66 20.08
N PRO A 35 -19.64 -12.23 19.01
CA PRO A 35 -19.07 -11.42 17.95
C PRO A 35 -20.19 -10.57 17.32
N THR A 36 -20.01 -9.24 17.32
CA THR A 36 -20.99 -8.30 16.78
C THR A 36 -20.95 -8.23 15.26
N TRP A 37 -19.78 -8.46 14.69
CA TRP A 37 -19.53 -8.64 13.27
C TRP A 37 -18.15 -9.29 13.11
N SER A 38 -17.92 -10.00 12.01
CA SER A 38 -16.59 -10.45 11.64
C SER A 38 -16.13 -9.77 10.35
N VAL A 39 -14.84 -9.44 10.27
CA VAL A 39 -14.25 -8.88 9.05
C VAL A 39 -14.40 -9.87 7.89
N ASN A 40 -14.26 -11.17 8.16
CA ASN A 40 -14.40 -12.20 7.14
C ASN A 40 -15.83 -12.26 6.56
N GLU A 41 -16.86 -12.12 7.41
CA GLU A 41 -18.27 -12.02 6.99
C GLU A 41 -18.55 -10.74 6.20
N LEU A 42 -17.94 -9.62 6.58
CA LEU A 42 -18.04 -8.38 5.81
C LEU A 42 -17.42 -8.56 4.43
N LEU A 43 -16.19 -9.06 4.36
CA LEU A 43 -15.47 -9.25 3.11
C LEU A 43 -16.14 -10.31 2.22
N SER A 44 -16.69 -11.38 2.80
CA SER A 44 -17.37 -12.45 2.05
C SER A 44 -18.60 -11.98 1.28
N SER A 45 -19.18 -10.84 1.65
CA SER A 45 -20.33 -10.24 0.96
C SER A 45 -19.99 -9.54 -0.36
N TYR A 46 -18.74 -9.15 -0.57
CA TYR A 46 -18.32 -8.42 -1.78
C TYR A 46 -18.01 -9.37 -2.93
N PRO A 47 -18.33 -9.03 -4.19
CA PRO A 47 -17.95 -9.86 -5.34
C PRO A 47 -16.43 -9.95 -5.45
N VAL A 48 -15.92 -11.10 -5.90
CA VAL A 48 -14.50 -11.26 -6.24
C VAL A 48 -14.33 -10.81 -7.69
N PRO A 49 -13.51 -9.78 -7.97
CA PRO A 49 -13.26 -9.35 -9.33
C PRO A 49 -12.45 -10.41 -10.07
N SER A 50 -12.83 -10.71 -11.32
CA SER A 50 -12.09 -11.69 -12.13
C SER A 50 -10.93 -11.01 -12.85
N LEU A 51 -9.72 -11.52 -12.64
CA LEU A 51 -8.52 -11.08 -13.33
C LEU A 51 -8.39 -11.76 -14.70
N ALA A 52 -8.25 -10.94 -15.74
CA ALA A 52 -7.95 -11.44 -17.07
C ALA A 52 -6.51 -11.97 -17.14
N PRO A 53 -6.25 -13.07 -17.88
CA PRO A 53 -4.93 -13.69 -17.95
C PRO A 53 -3.87 -12.73 -18.53
N GLN A 54 -4.27 -11.89 -19.49
CA GLN A 54 -3.42 -10.87 -20.09
C GLN A 54 -2.97 -9.82 -19.06
N THR A 55 -3.84 -9.45 -18.12
CA THR A 55 -3.52 -8.50 -17.05
C THR A 55 -2.51 -9.10 -16.08
N LEU A 56 -2.66 -10.37 -15.72
CA LEU A 56 -1.71 -11.06 -14.85
C LEU A 56 -0.32 -11.10 -15.50
N LYS A 57 -0.26 -11.48 -16.79
CA LYS A 57 1.00 -11.45 -17.55
C LYS A 57 1.61 -10.04 -17.57
N HIS A 58 0.80 -9.03 -17.88
CA HIS A 58 1.27 -7.64 -17.92
C HIS A 58 1.82 -7.16 -16.56
N LEU A 59 1.20 -7.55 -15.45
CA LEU A 59 1.69 -7.23 -14.11
C LEU A 59 3.04 -7.89 -13.80
N HIS A 60 3.24 -9.13 -14.24
CA HIS A 60 4.53 -9.81 -14.13
C HIS A 60 5.61 -9.09 -14.95
N ASP A 61 5.28 -8.66 -16.16
CA ASP A 61 6.19 -7.91 -17.02
C ASP A 61 6.60 -6.57 -16.38
N LEU A 62 5.62 -5.81 -15.85
CA LEU A 62 5.89 -4.55 -15.14
C LEU A 62 6.72 -4.73 -13.87
N SER A 63 6.57 -5.89 -13.21
CA SER A 63 7.32 -6.23 -12.00
C SER A 63 8.68 -6.87 -12.31
N ALA A 64 9.05 -7.01 -13.60
CA ALA A 64 10.23 -7.73 -14.07
C ALA A 64 10.31 -9.17 -13.51
N LEU A 65 9.16 -9.84 -13.39
CA LEU A 65 9.04 -11.22 -12.92
C LEU A 65 8.75 -12.16 -14.08
N VAL A 66 9.26 -13.39 -13.99
CA VAL A 66 8.88 -14.47 -14.92
C VAL A 66 7.49 -14.97 -14.53
N PRO A 67 6.49 -14.97 -15.44
CA PRO A 67 5.16 -15.48 -15.15
C PRO A 67 5.15 -17.02 -15.11
N PRO A 68 4.36 -17.64 -14.21
CA PRO A 68 4.13 -19.07 -14.25
C PRO A 68 3.31 -19.45 -15.51
N GLU A 69 3.49 -20.68 -15.99
CA GLU A 69 2.75 -21.17 -17.16
C GLU A 69 1.23 -21.20 -16.89
N GLU A 70 0.44 -20.81 -17.89
CA GLU A 70 -1.02 -20.80 -17.79
C GLU A 70 -1.56 -22.21 -17.57
N GLY A 71 -2.47 -22.36 -16.59
CA GLY A 71 -3.06 -23.66 -16.24
C GLY A 71 -2.26 -24.47 -15.23
N THR A 72 -1.09 -24.00 -14.79
CA THR A 72 -0.38 -24.61 -13.66
C THR A 72 -1.11 -24.37 -12.33
N PRO A 73 -0.97 -25.26 -11.33
CA PRO A 73 -1.54 -25.03 -10.00
C PRO A 73 -1.01 -23.75 -9.35
N GLU A 74 0.24 -23.40 -9.65
CA GLU A 74 0.87 -22.16 -9.17
C GLU A 74 0.22 -20.92 -9.76
N TYR A 75 -0.08 -20.94 -11.07
CA TYR A 75 -0.83 -19.87 -11.73
C TYR A 75 -2.22 -19.68 -11.10
N HIS A 76 -2.95 -20.77 -10.87
CA HIS A 76 -4.28 -20.69 -10.26
C HIS A 76 -4.22 -20.17 -8.83
N LYS A 77 -3.25 -20.60 -8.03
CA LYS A 77 -3.06 -20.11 -6.67
C LYS A 77 -2.76 -18.61 -6.67
N LEU A 78 -1.81 -18.16 -7.47
CA LEU A 78 -1.41 -16.76 -7.56
C LEU A 78 -2.55 -15.87 -8.06
N LYS A 79 -3.33 -16.36 -9.03
CA LYS A 79 -4.52 -15.67 -9.52
C LYS A 79 -5.54 -15.48 -8.40
N THR A 80 -5.89 -16.54 -7.68
CA THR A 80 -6.85 -16.46 -6.56
C THR A 80 -6.37 -15.50 -5.48
N GLU A 81 -5.10 -15.57 -5.09
CA GLU A 81 -4.52 -14.67 -4.08
C GLU A 81 -4.60 -13.19 -4.51
N LEU A 82 -4.31 -12.89 -5.77
CA LEU A 82 -4.45 -11.53 -6.31
C LEU A 82 -5.91 -11.07 -6.33
N GLU A 83 -6.85 -11.93 -6.75
CA GLU A 83 -8.28 -11.60 -6.78
C GLU A 83 -8.83 -11.32 -5.36
N GLU A 84 -8.39 -12.08 -4.35
CA GLU A 84 -8.71 -11.84 -2.95
C GLU A 84 -8.16 -10.50 -2.43
N LEU A 85 -6.93 -10.13 -2.82
CA LEU A 85 -6.35 -8.84 -2.47
C LEU A 85 -7.09 -7.67 -3.13
N ILE A 86 -7.49 -7.81 -4.39
CA ILE A 86 -8.25 -6.76 -5.10
C ILE A 86 -9.61 -6.57 -4.45
N ARG A 87 -10.30 -7.66 -4.06
CA ARG A 87 -11.58 -7.59 -3.35
C ARG A 87 -11.51 -6.69 -2.10
N LEU A 88 -10.41 -6.79 -1.34
CA LEU A 88 -10.20 -5.94 -0.17
C LEU A 88 -10.10 -4.46 -0.55
N VAL A 89 -9.35 -4.15 -1.61
CA VAL A 89 -9.17 -2.77 -2.09
C VAL A 89 -10.47 -2.22 -2.67
N GLU A 90 -11.27 -3.04 -3.34
CA GLU A 90 -12.58 -2.64 -3.85
C GLU A 90 -13.55 -2.28 -2.73
N ALA A 91 -13.54 -3.03 -1.62
CA ALA A 91 -14.35 -2.69 -0.45
C ALA A 91 -13.98 -1.30 0.11
N VAL A 92 -12.70 -0.90 0.07
CA VAL A 92 -12.25 0.44 0.48
C VAL A 92 -12.76 1.52 -0.47
N LYS A 93 -12.84 1.23 -1.78
CA LYS A 93 -13.37 2.18 -2.77
C LYS A 93 -14.86 2.51 -2.57
N MET A 94 -15.61 1.64 -1.88
CA MET A 94 -17.03 1.86 -1.57
C MET A 94 -17.25 2.80 -0.38
N VAL A 95 -16.20 3.21 0.31
CA VAL A 95 -16.29 4.13 1.45
C VAL A 95 -16.49 5.55 0.94
N ASP A 96 -17.45 6.25 1.54
CA ASP A 96 -17.66 7.67 1.28
C ASP A 96 -16.44 8.49 1.73
N THR A 97 -15.87 9.21 0.77
CA THR A 97 -14.69 10.07 0.96
C THR A 97 -15.01 11.55 0.72
N GLU A 98 -16.29 11.91 0.65
CA GLU A 98 -16.71 13.31 0.50
C GLU A 98 -16.12 14.17 1.63
N GLY A 99 -15.44 15.26 1.24
CA GLY A 99 -14.81 16.20 2.17
C GLY A 99 -13.44 15.76 2.73
N VAL A 100 -12.88 14.63 2.28
CA VAL A 100 -11.54 14.17 2.67
C VAL A 100 -10.51 14.57 1.61
N SER A 101 -9.49 15.33 1.99
CA SER A 101 -8.33 15.59 1.14
C SER A 101 -7.30 14.47 1.26
N ALA A 102 -6.70 14.07 0.14
CA ALA A 102 -5.61 13.10 0.15
C ALA A 102 -4.48 13.59 1.05
N PHE A 103 -4.05 12.75 1.99
CA PHE A 103 -2.89 13.03 2.81
C PHE A 103 -1.64 12.80 1.96
N GLU A 104 -1.13 13.86 1.34
CA GLU A 104 0.25 13.85 0.88
C GLU A 104 1.15 13.99 2.10
N ARG A 105 2.06 13.04 2.30
CA ARG A 105 3.12 13.22 3.28
C ARG A 105 3.86 14.51 2.89
N HIS A 106 3.81 15.50 3.78
CA HIS A 106 4.63 16.70 3.66
C HIS A 106 6.10 16.25 3.79
N ASP A 107 6.76 15.93 2.69
CA ASP A 107 8.20 15.80 2.68
C ASP A 107 8.78 17.19 2.93
N PRO A 108 9.43 17.45 4.09
CA PRO A 108 10.13 18.73 4.30
C PRO A 108 11.25 18.95 3.26
N GLY A 109 11.57 17.94 2.44
CA GLY A 109 12.49 18.00 1.31
C GLY A 109 11.86 18.36 -0.05
N LYS A 110 10.56 18.74 -0.12
CA LYS A 110 9.99 19.40 -1.31
C LYS A 110 10.32 20.89 -1.39
N GLN A 111 11.21 21.42 -0.54
CA GLN A 111 12.06 22.51 -1.01
C GLN A 111 12.91 21.90 -2.11
N ALA A 112 12.65 22.29 -3.37
CA ALA A 112 13.53 21.98 -4.47
C ALA A 112 14.96 22.10 -3.95
N VAL A 113 15.68 20.98 -3.96
CA VAL A 113 17.11 20.98 -3.64
C VAL A 113 17.68 21.98 -4.64
N GLU A 114 17.94 23.22 -4.20
CA GLU A 114 18.87 24.10 -4.86
C GLU A 114 20.10 23.23 -5.00
N LEU A 115 20.38 22.81 -6.24
CA LEU A 115 21.51 21.96 -6.54
C LEU A 115 22.72 22.73 -6.07
N ASN A 116 23.18 22.48 -4.85
CA ASN A 116 24.38 23.08 -4.31
C ASN A 116 25.50 22.71 -5.30
N PRO A 117 26.02 23.67 -6.08
CA PRO A 117 26.97 23.37 -7.14
C PRO A 117 28.34 22.91 -6.59
N ALA A 118 28.48 22.91 -5.26
CA ALA A 118 29.69 22.56 -4.53
C ALA A 118 29.62 21.16 -3.87
N HIS A 119 28.96 20.17 -4.49
CA HIS A 119 29.22 18.78 -4.12
C HIS A 119 30.58 18.37 -4.67
N GLU A 120 31.64 18.67 -3.93
CA GLU A 120 32.98 18.15 -4.20
C GLU A 120 32.88 16.63 -4.44
N PRO A 121 33.41 16.12 -5.57
CA PRO A 121 33.36 14.70 -5.85
C PRO A 121 34.04 13.95 -4.70
N ARG A 122 33.27 13.12 -4.00
CA ARG A 122 33.81 12.27 -2.94
C ARG A 122 35.03 11.51 -3.48
N PRO A 123 36.10 11.32 -2.67
CA PRO A 123 37.37 10.75 -3.14
C PRO A 123 37.23 9.32 -3.72
N ASN A 124 36.11 8.65 -3.40
CA ASN A 124 35.74 7.38 -3.97
C ASN A 124 34.87 7.62 -5.21
N GLY A 125 35.51 7.78 -6.37
CA GLY A 125 34.81 7.91 -7.65
C GLY A 125 33.89 6.70 -7.91
N GLY A 126 32.89 6.87 -8.78
CA GLY A 126 31.85 5.85 -9.03
C GLY A 126 32.37 4.44 -9.34
N ARG A 127 33.61 4.30 -9.83
CA ARG A 127 34.30 3.01 -10.00
C ARG A 127 34.41 2.17 -8.71
N SER A 128 34.48 2.79 -7.54
CA SER A 128 34.50 2.04 -6.27
C SER A 128 33.21 1.27 -6.02
N LEU A 129 32.11 1.63 -6.69
CA LEU A 129 30.83 0.94 -6.58
C LEU A 129 30.82 -0.41 -7.32
N LEU A 130 31.75 -0.62 -8.25
CA LEU A 130 31.88 -1.86 -9.01
C LEU A 130 32.24 -3.06 -8.13
N LYS A 131 32.83 -2.83 -6.95
CA LYS A 131 33.10 -3.91 -5.97
C LYS A 131 31.84 -4.59 -5.43
N HIS A 132 30.68 -3.94 -5.58
CA HIS A 132 29.38 -4.48 -5.17
C HIS A 132 28.62 -5.15 -6.33
N ALA A 133 29.16 -5.08 -7.55
CA ALA A 133 28.53 -5.68 -8.71
C ALA A 133 28.87 -7.18 -8.81
N ALA A 134 27.88 -8.00 -9.19
CA ALA A 134 28.11 -9.42 -9.42
C ALA A 134 28.98 -9.68 -10.67
N ARG A 135 28.85 -8.85 -11.71
CA ARG A 135 29.61 -8.96 -12.96
C ARG A 135 30.07 -7.59 -13.43
N THR A 136 31.35 -7.48 -13.80
CA THR A 136 31.95 -6.27 -14.38
C THR A 136 32.94 -6.65 -15.48
N ARG A 137 33.08 -5.80 -16.49
CA ARG A 137 34.07 -5.96 -17.56
C ARG A 137 34.53 -4.59 -18.03
N ASP A 138 35.83 -4.43 -18.21
CA ASP A 138 36.47 -3.20 -18.71
C ASP A 138 36.06 -1.92 -17.94
N GLY A 139 35.74 -2.07 -16.65
CA GLY A 139 35.31 -0.96 -15.79
C GLY A 139 33.82 -0.58 -15.90
N PHE A 140 32.99 -1.44 -16.47
CA PHE A 140 31.54 -1.25 -16.62
C PHE A 140 30.73 -2.41 -16.04
N TYR A 141 29.47 -2.14 -15.68
CA TYR A 141 28.49 -3.16 -15.36
C TYR A 141 28.15 -3.95 -16.64
N ILE A 142 28.08 -5.28 -16.52
CA ILE A 142 27.58 -6.13 -17.60
C ILE A 142 26.14 -6.49 -17.27
N VAL A 143 25.24 -6.23 -18.20
CA VAL A 143 23.86 -6.68 -18.16
C VAL A 143 23.63 -7.52 -19.40
N ASP A 144 23.09 -8.71 -19.23
CA ASP A 144 22.68 -9.54 -20.35
C ASP A 144 21.46 -8.84 -20.99
N ALA A 145 21.64 -8.33 -22.20
CA ALA A 145 20.56 -7.66 -22.91
C ALA A 145 19.63 -8.73 -23.48
N ASP A 146 18.54 -9.03 -22.77
CA ASP A 146 17.40 -9.72 -23.36
C ASP A 146 16.80 -8.79 -24.41
N LYS A 147 17.23 -8.97 -25.66
CA LYS A 147 16.65 -8.26 -26.80
C LYS A 147 15.54 -9.13 -27.38
N PRO A 148 14.27 -8.89 -27.04
CA PRO A 148 13.17 -9.47 -27.81
C PRO A 148 13.18 -8.85 -29.22
N ARG A 149 13.07 -9.71 -30.24
CA ARG A 149 13.02 -9.35 -31.66
C ARG A 149 11.57 -9.16 -32.10
#